data_AF-A0A8K0XEU6-F1
#
_entry.id   AF-A0A8K0XEU6-F1
#
_cell.length_a   1.000
_cell.length_b   1.000
_cell.length_c   1.000
_cell.angle_alpha   90.00
_cell.angle_beta   90.00
_cell.angle_gamma   90.00
#
_symmetry.space_group_name_H-M   'P 1'
#
loop_
_entity.id
_entity.type
_entity.pdbx_description
1 polymer ?
#
loop_
_entity_poly.entity_id
_entity_poly.type
_entity_poly.pdbx_seq_one_letter_code
_entity_poly.pdbx_strand_id
1 'polypeptide(L)'
;MPADYRWRPSRKRSQKENTPPILPSLDYTPHPFRANEERSGQKMITNLTNRVKSLSVSVRNTLRREKRAKEKLAAVKPRVTDAEVSRMKVTEIDLQLRWHRGFDPLVPRPKDLPKNKAEKVVVLLAAVGRYRDGDARPDVDMEGNNEDEVEVEGAGLGASSSGEED
;
A
#
# COMPACT_ATOMS: atom_id res chain seq x y z
N MET A 1 69.04 12.29 -23.67
CA MET A 1 69.20 13.03 -24.94
C MET A 1 67.86 13.02 -25.68
N PRO A 2 66.96 14.00 -25.47
CA PRO A 2 65.80 14.16 -26.33
C PRO A 2 66.17 15.00 -27.57
N ALA A 3 65.82 14.49 -28.74
CA ALA A 3 66.05 15.16 -30.03
C ALA A 3 64.96 16.20 -30.29
N ASP A 4 65.40 17.43 -30.56
CA ASP A 4 64.58 18.58 -30.96
C ASP A 4 63.96 18.38 -32.34
N TYR A 5 62.67 18.03 -32.40
CA TYR A 5 61.91 18.08 -33.64
C TYR A 5 61.28 19.47 -33.82
N ARG A 6 62.04 20.33 -34.47
CA ARG A 6 61.66 21.69 -34.91
C ARG A 6 60.71 21.58 -36.11
N TRP A 7 59.40 21.69 -35.87
CA TRP A 7 58.38 21.66 -36.92
C TRP A 7 58.41 22.95 -37.75
N ARG A 8 58.61 22.83 -39.07
CA ARG A 8 58.51 23.93 -40.05
C ARG A 8 57.05 24.10 -40.51
N PRO A 9 56.48 25.32 -40.55
CA PRO A 9 55.18 25.52 -41.16
C PRO A 9 55.29 25.44 -42.69
N SER A 10 54.63 24.44 -43.27
CA SER A 10 54.52 24.29 -44.72
C SER A 10 53.47 25.24 -45.29
N ARG A 11 53.75 25.70 -46.51
CA ARG A 11 53.17 26.85 -47.19
C ARG A 11 51.65 26.77 -47.40
N LYS A 12 51.07 27.97 -47.32
CA LYS A 12 49.72 28.38 -47.72
C LYS A 12 49.22 27.65 -48.98
N ARG A 13 48.12 26.91 -48.83
CA ARG A 13 47.29 26.50 -49.96
C ARG A 13 46.20 27.56 -50.13
N SER A 14 46.32 28.32 -51.21
CA SER A 14 45.33 29.29 -51.66
C SER A 14 43.98 28.58 -51.81
N GLN A 15 43.05 28.80 -50.88
CA GLN A 15 41.66 28.43 -51.10
C GLN A 15 41.07 29.48 -52.03
N LYS A 16 40.98 29.10 -53.30
CA LYS A 16 40.19 29.78 -54.31
C LYS A 16 38.77 29.89 -53.77
N GLU A 17 38.32 31.12 -53.61
CA GLU A 17 37.00 31.51 -53.14
C GLU A 17 35.92 30.72 -53.90
N ASN A 18 35.28 29.79 -53.19
CA ASN A 18 33.96 29.30 -53.54
C ASN A 18 33.00 29.99 -52.57
N THR A 19 32.63 31.21 -52.91
CA THR A 19 31.50 31.90 -52.28
C THR A 19 30.25 31.06 -52.60
N PRO A 20 29.61 30.41 -51.60
CA PRO A 20 28.34 29.77 -51.86
C PRO A 20 27.34 30.86 -52.27
N PRO A 21 26.42 30.60 -53.22
CA PRO A 21 25.37 31.54 -53.50
C PRO A 21 24.62 31.81 -52.20
N ILE A 22 24.53 33.08 -51.82
CA ILE A 22 23.67 33.55 -50.74
C ILE A 22 22.26 33.16 -51.15
N LEU A 23 21.78 32.03 -50.62
CA LEU A 23 20.38 31.69 -50.70
C LEU A 23 19.64 32.78 -49.93
N PRO A 24 18.54 33.33 -50.48
CA PRO A 24 17.68 34.21 -49.69
C PRO A 24 17.31 33.42 -48.44
N SER A 25 17.51 34.05 -47.27
CA SER A 25 17.11 33.51 -45.97
C SER A 25 15.67 33.04 -46.10
N LEU A 26 15.50 31.73 -46.27
CA LEU A 26 14.21 31.10 -46.25
C LEU A 26 13.71 31.35 -44.84
N ASP A 27 12.76 32.25 -44.69
CA ASP A 27 12.04 32.45 -43.44
C ASP A 27 11.39 31.11 -43.11
N TYR A 28 12.13 30.27 -42.37
CA TYR A 28 11.66 29.01 -41.84
C TYR A 28 10.63 29.38 -40.78
N THR A 29 9.41 29.60 -41.25
CA THR A 29 8.23 29.67 -40.41
C THR A 29 7.99 28.24 -39.94
N PRO A 30 8.22 27.91 -38.65
CA PRO A 30 8.00 26.56 -38.17
C PRO A 30 6.54 26.22 -38.40
N HIS A 31 6.28 25.24 -39.28
CA HIS A 31 4.93 24.78 -39.56
C HIS A 31 4.24 24.38 -38.24
N PRO A 32 3.03 24.88 -37.96
CA PRO A 32 2.32 24.63 -36.69
C PRO A 32 1.92 23.16 -36.47
N PHE A 33 2.17 22.30 -37.46
CA PHE A 33 1.74 20.90 -37.47
C PHE A 33 2.39 20.06 -36.36
N ARG A 34 3.62 20.39 -35.93
CA ARG A 34 4.33 19.63 -34.88
C ARG A 34 3.87 19.95 -33.46
N ALA A 35 3.33 21.15 -33.23
CA ALA A 35 2.94 21.61 -31.89
C ALA A 35 1.63 20.99 -31.38
N ASN A 36 0.75 20.52 -32.27
CA ASN A 36 -0.54 19.94 -31.86
C ASN A 36 -0.43 18.47 -31.47
N GLU A 37 0.44 17.68 -32.12
CA GLU A 37 0.64 16.27 -31.80
C GLU A 37 1.41 16.09 -30.47
N GLU A 38 2.42 16.93 -30.22
CA GLU A 38 3.13 16.97 -28.93
C GLU A 38 2.21 17.34 -27.76
N ARG A 39 1.30 18.30 -27.97
CA ARG A 39 0.26 18.64 -26.97
C ARG A 39 -0.73 17.50 -26.74
N SER A 40 -1.06 16.72 -27.77
CA SER A 40 -1.95 15.56 -27.64
C SER A 40 -1.28 14.43 -26.85
N GLY A 41 -0.02 14.12 -27.18
CA GLY A 41 0.79 13.13 -26.46
C GLY A 41 1.01 13.50 -24.99
N GLN A 42 1.37 14.76 -24.71
CA GLN A 42 1.53 15.26 -23.34
C GLN A 42 0.23 15.22 -22.53
N LYS A 43 -0.92 15.50 -23.15
CA LYS A 43 -2.24 15.35 -22.50
C LYS A 43 -2.55 13.90 -22.16
N MET A 44 -2.25 12.96 -23.06
CA MET A 44 -2.44 11.53 -22.78
C MET A 44 -1.56 11.06 -21.61
N ILE A 45 -0.28 11.42 -21.60
CA ILE A 45 0.67 11.05 -20.54
C ILE A 45 0.25 11.63 -19.19
N THR A 46 -0.15 12.89 -19.15
CA THR A 46 -0.62 13.53 -17.90
C THR A 46 -1.94 12.91 -17.39
N ASN A 47 -2.87 12.56 -18.28
CA ASN A 47 -4.09 11.85 -17.89
C ASN A 47 -3.82 10.44 -17.33
N LEU A 48 -2.92 9.68 -17.96
CA LEU A 48 -2.50 8.37 -17.48
C LEU A 48 -1.84 8.45 -16.10
N THR A 49 -0.90 9.38 -15.92
CA THR A 49 -0.23 9.56 -14.61
C THR A 49 -1.20 9.99 -13.51
N ASN A 50 -2.17 10.85 -13.81
CA ASN A 50 -3.21 11.24 -12.85
C ASN A 50 -4.12 10.06 -12.47
N ARG A 51 -4.50 9.20 -13.43
CA ARG A 51 -5.28 7.99 -13.17
C ARG A 51 -4.51 7.00 -12.29
N VAL A 52 -3.25 6.75 -12.60
CA VAL A 52 -2.38 5.87 -11.78
C VAL A 52 -2.23 6.41 -10.36
N LYS A 53 -1.98 7.72 -10.21
CA LYS A 53 -1.91 8.37 -8.89
C LYS A 53 -3.22 8.21 -8.12
N SER A 54 -4.37 8.49 -8.75
CA SER A 54 -5.69 8.33 -8.14
C SER A 54 -5.95 6.88 -7.68
N LEU A 55 -5.64 5.90 -8.52
CA LEU A 55 -5.76 4.48 -8.17
C LEU A 55 -4.86 4.11 -6.98
N SER A 56 -3.61 4.58 -6.97
CA SER A 56 -2.69 4.32 -5.85
C SER A 56 -3.17 4.92 -4.52
N VAL A 57 -3.83 6.08 -4.56
CA VAL A 57 -4.43 6.73 -3.39
C VAL A 57 -5.67 5.96 -2.93
N SER A 58 -6.50 5.49 -3.87
CA SER A 58 -7.66 4.65 -3.57
C SER A 58 -7.25 3.34 -2.89
N VAL A 59 -6.23 2.65 -3.40
CA VAL A 59 -5.68 1.43 -2.81
C VAL A 59 -5.10 1.70 -1.41
N ARG A 60 -4.33 2.77 -1.22
CA ARG A 60 -3.81 3.13 0.12
C ARG A 60 -4.93 3.47 1.11
N ASN A 61 -5.98 4.14 0.66
CA ASN A 61 -7.11 4.49 1.52
C ASN A 61 -7.95 3.27 1.90
N THR A 62 -8.14 2.32 1.00
CA THR A 62 -8.83 1.05 1.29
C THR A 62 -8.02 0.21 2.28
N LEU A 63 -6.72 0.03 2.06
CA LEU A 63 -5.81 -0.62 3.02
C LEU A 63 -5.83 0.02 4.41
N ARG A 64 -5.75 1.36 4.48
CA ARG A 64 -5.83 2.08 5.77
C ARG A 64 -7.17 1.88 6.46
N ARG A 65 -8.28 1.84 5.71
CA ARG A 65 -9.62 1.58 6.25
C ARG A 65 -9.74 0.15 6.77
N GLU A 66 -9.20 -0.82 6.05
CA GLU A 66 -9.18 -2.22 6.46
C GLU A 66 -8.29 -2.44 7.69
N LYS A 67 -7.08 -1.87 7.72
CA LYS A 67 -6.19 -1.95 8.89
C LYS A 67 -6.87 -1.39 10.15
N ARG A 68 -7.46 -0.20 10.05
CA ARG A 68 -8.25 0.40 11.14
C ARG A 68 -9.47 -0.45 11.52
N ALA A 69 -10.10 -1.13 10.56
CA ALA A 69 -11.22 -2.02 10.85
C ALA A 69 -10.75 -3.30 11.58
N LYS A 70 -9.60 -3.87 11.18
CA LYS A 70 -8.98 -5.01 11.86
C LYS A 70 -8.57 -4.65 13.29
N GLU A 71 -7.89 -3.53 13.50
CA GLU A 71 -7.51 -3.04 14.84
C GLU A 71 -8.74 -2.84 15.75
N LYS A 72 -9.82 -2.26 15.21
CA LYS A 72 -11.07 -2.09 15.97
C LYS A 72 -11.73 -3.40 16.33
N LEU A 73 -11.61 -4.43 15.48
CA LEU A 73 -12.13 -5.77 15.76
C LEU A 73 -11.27 -6.51 16.79
N ALA A 74 -9.94 -6.31 16.81
CA ALA A 74 -9.07 -6.89 17.82
C ALA A 74 -9.41 -6.42 19.25
N ALA A 75 -9.93 -5.20 19.39
CA ALA A 75 -10.38 -4.66 20.69
C ALA A 75 -11.79 -5.13 21.12
N VAL A 76 -12.53 -5.86 20.26
CA VAL A 76 -13.87 -6.34 20.60
C VAL A 76 -13.76 -7.53 21.54
N LYS A 77 -14.32 -7.40 22.74
CA LYS A 77 -14.55 -8.54 23.63
C LYS A 77 -15.76 -9.34 23.10
N PRO A 78 -15.60 -10.65 22.80
CA PRO A 78 -16.72 -11.47 22.39
C PRO A 78 -17.72 -11.58 23.55
N ARG A 79 -19.00 -11.37 23.23
CA ARG A 79 -20.08 -11.59 24.21
C ARG A 79 -20.65 -12.97 23.97
N VAL A 80 -20.58 -13.80 25.01
CA VAL A 80 -20.76 -15.26 24.90
C VAL A 80 -22.04 -15.74 25.57
N THR A 81 -22.84 -14.83 26.14
CA THR A 81 -24.04 -15.16 26.91
C THR A 81 -25.33 -14.75 26.21
N ASP A 82 -26.32 -15.63 26.21
CA ASP A 82 -27.60 -15.44 25.52
C ASP A 82 -28.37 -14.20 26.01
N ALA A 83 -28.24 -13.91 27.30
CA ALA A 83 -28.85 -12.75 27.95
C ALA A 83 -28.26 -11.43 27.45
N GLU A 84 -26.95 -11.39 27.18
CA GLU A 84 -26.28 -10.22 26.63
C GLU A 84 -26.64 -10.04 25.14
N VAL A 85 -26.60 -11.13 24.36
CA VAL A 85 -26.90 -11.10 22.92
C VAL A 85 -28.31 -10.59 22.65
N SER A 86 -29.28 -11.00 23.47
CA SER A 86 -30.68 -10.58 23.32
C SER A 86 -30.89 -9.08 23.53
N ARG A 87 -30.06 -8.44 24.38
CA ARG A 87 -30.16 -7.00 24.72
C ARG A 87 -29.39 -6.10 23.76
N MET A 88 -28.56 -6.66 22.87
CA MET A 88 -27.71 -5.89 21.97
C MET A 88 -28.49 -5.09 20.93
N LYS A 89 -27.90 -3.98 20.50
CA LYS A 89 -28.38 -3.20 19.34
C LYS A 89 -27.98 -3.90 18.05
N VAL A 90 -28.72 -3.66 16.96
CA VAL A 90 -28.43 -4.27 15.63
C VAL A 90 -27.00 -4.00 15.18
N THR A 91 -26.49 -2.77 15.40
CA THR A 91 -25.12 -2.39 15.04
C THR A 91 -24.06 -3.16 15.83
N GLU A 92 -24.35 -3.51 17.08
CA GLU A 92 -23.46 -4.26 17.96
C GLU A 92 -23.47 -5.75 17.57
N ILE A 93 -24.64 -6.28 17.19
CA ILE A 93 -24.79 -7.64 16.63
C ILE A 93 -24.00 -7.76 15.33
N ASP A 94 -24.10 -6.77 14.44
CA ASP A 94 -23.34 -6.74 13.18
C ASP A 94 -21.82 -6.68 13.41
N LEU A 95 -21.39 -6.02 14.49
CA LEU A 95 -19.98 -5.97 14.89
C LEU A 95 -19.50 -7.33 15.40
N GLN A 96 -20.25 -7.98 16.29
CA GLN A 96 -19.93 -9.31 16.82
C GLN A 96 -19.93 -10.36 15.71
N LEU A 97 -20.91 -10.36 14.80
CA LEU A 97 -20.94 -11.26 13.65
C LEU A 97 -19.72 -11.06 12.73
N ARG A 98 -19.27 -9.82 12.55
CA ARG A 98 -18.05 -9.52 11.79
C ARG A 98 -16.80 -10.03 12.49
N TRP A 99 -16.75 -9.95 13.81
CA TRP A 99 -15.67 -10.50 14.62
C TRP A 99 -15.64 -12.03 14.52
N HIS A 100 -16.77 -12.70 14.73
CA HIS A 100 -16.88 -14.16 14.65
C HIS A 100 -16.49 -14.72 13.27
N ARG A 101 -16.80 -14.01 12.17
CA ARG A 101 -16.34 -14.40 10.82
C ARG A 101 -14.83 -14.55 10.67
N GLY A 102 -14.03 -13.90 11.53
CA GLY A 102 -12.58 -14.09 11.51
C GLY A 102 -12.14 -15.47 12.00
N PHE A 103 -12.99 -16.16 12.76
CA PHE A 103 -12.71 -17.45 13.40
C PHE A 103 -13.63 -18.56 12.92
N ASP A 104 -14.73 -18.20 12.26
CA ASP A 104 -15.80 -19.11 11.89
C ASP A 104 -16.25 -18.82 10.45
N PRO A 105 -15.78 -19.63 9.47
CA PRO A 105 -16.10 -19.43 8.07
C PRO A 105 -17.56 -19.72 7.72
N LEU A 106 -18.32 -20.38 8.61
CA LEU A 106 -19.73 -20.67 8.39
C LEU A 106 -20.63 -19.49 8.75
N VAL A 107 -20.11 -18.42 9.36
CA VAL A 107 -20.89 -17.19 9.58
C VAL A 107 -21.15 -16.51 8.22
N PRO A 108 -22.42 -16.34 7.79
CA PRO A 108 -22.75 -15.82 6.47
C PRO A 108 -22.18 -14.42 6.26
N ARG A 109 -21.82 -14.03 5.02
CA ARG A 109 -21.25 -12.70 4.70
C ARG A 109 -22.28 -11.58 4.92
N PRO A 110 -21.87 -10.30 5.05
CA PRO A 110 -22.82 -9.22 5.37
C PRO A 110 -23.96 -9.06 4.35
N LYS A 111 -23.73 -9.45 3.10
CA LYS A 111 -24.73 -9.41 2.03
C LYS A 111 -25.81 -10.48 2.19
N ASP A 112 -25.46 -11.60 2.81
CA ASP A 112 -26.29 -12.79 3.00
C ASP A 112 -26.89 -12.85 4.42
N LEU A 113 -26.60 -11.83 5.24
CA LEU A 113 -27.16 -11.72 6.58
C LEU A 113 -28.64 -11.33 6.50
N PRO A 114 -29.49 -11.93 7.35
CA PRO A 114 -30.88 -11.50 7.47
C PRO A 114 -30.94 -10.02 7.89
N LYS A 115 -31.94 -9.29 7.36
CA LYS A 115 -32.16 -7.88 7.72
C LYS A 115 -32.82 -7.74 9.10
N ASN A 116 -33.55 -8.77 9.51
CA ASN A 116 -34.29 -8.81 10.76
C ASN A 116 -33.36 -9.03 11.96
N LYS A 117 -33.57 -8.27 13.04
CA LYS A 117 -32.77 -8.36 14.26
C LYS A 117 -32.85 -9.76 14.87
N ALA A 118 -34.06 -10.34 14.97
CA ALA A 118 -34.27 -11.63 15.62
C ALA A 118 -33.48 -12.75 14.92
N GLU A 119 -33.51 -12.76 13.59
CA GLU A 119 -32.75 -13.73 12.79
C GLU A 119 -31.23 -13.51 12.91
N LYS A 120 -30.76 -12.25 12.96
CA LYS A 120 -29.33 -11.97 13.23
C LYS A 120 -28.88 -12.47 14.60
N VAL A 121 -29.74 -12.38 15.62
CA VAL A 121 -29.48 -12.93 16.95
C VAL A 121 -29.32 -14.45 16.87
N VAL A 122 -30.17 -15.15 16.15
CA VAL A 122 -30.06 -16.61 15.97
C VAL A 122 -28.73 -16.99 15.31
N VAL A 123 -28.33 -16.28 14.25
CA VAL A 123 -27.03 -16.51 13.59
C VAL A 123 -25.86 -16.25 14.55
N LEU A 124 -25.95 -15.19 15.35
CA LEU A 124 -24.91 -14.87 16.33
C LEU A 124 -24.83 -15.91 17.45
N LEU A 125 -25.96 -16.39 17.96
CA LEU A 125 -25.99 -17.47 18.97
C LEU A 125 -25.39 -18.76 18.41
N ALA A 126 -25.69 -19.12 17.16
CA ALA A 126 -25.09 -20.28 16.50
C ALA A 126 -23.56 -20.13 16.33
N ALA A 127 -23.06 -18.92 16.03
CA ALA A 127 -21.63 -18.64 15.97
C ALA A 127 -20.96 -18.67 17.35
N VAL A 128 -21.65 -18.15 18.38
CA VAL A 128 -21.21 -18.18 19.78
C VAL A 128 -21.13 -19.62 20.30
N GLY A 129 -22.10 -20.47 20.00
CA GLY A 129 -22.08 -21.90 20.35
C GLY A 129 -20.84 -22.58 19.79
N ARG A 130 -20.61 -22.45 18.48
CA ARG A 130 -19.45 -23.06 17.80
C ARG A 130 -18.11 -22.47 18.26
N TYR A 131 -18.09 -21.22 18.69
CA TYR A 131 -16.93 -20.62 19.35
C TYR A 131 -16.65 -21.24 20.73
N ARG A 132 -17.69 -21.50 21.53
CA ARG A 132 -17.57 -22.16 22.85
C ARG A 132 -17.15 -23.63 22.73
N ASP A 133 -17.67 -24.32 21.73
CA ASP A 133 -17.40 -25.74 21.48
C ASP A 133 -16.00 -25.97 20.88
N GLY A 134 -15.31 -24.90 20.45
CA GLY A 134 -13.97 -24.97 19.87
C GLY A 134 -13.95 -25.40 18.39
N ASP A 135 -15.12 -25.54 17.77
CA ASP A 135 -15.27 -25.85 16.34
C ASP A 135 -14.87 -24.68 15.44
N ALA A 136 -14.92 -23.45 15.96
CA ALA A 136 -14.43 -22.25 15.28
C ALA A 136 -12.89 -22.23 15.29
N ARG A 137 -12.26 -22.77 14.24
CA ARG A 137 -10.80 -22.67 14.06
C ARG A 137 -10.45 -21.34 13.39
N PRO A 138 -9.56 -20.53 13.97
CA PRO A 138 -8.98 -19.39 13.25
C PRO A 138 -8.38 -19.92 11.96
N ASP A 139 -8.69 -19.26 10.84
CA ASP A 139 -8.01 -19.51 9.58
C ASP A 139 -6.54 -19.15 9.79
N VAL A 140 -5.69 -20.18 9.92
CA VAL A 140 -4.28 -20.08 10.38
C VAL A 140 -3.39 -19.33 9.38
N ASP A 141 -3.96 -18.86 8.27
CA ASP A 141 -3.27 -18.18 7.17
C ASP A 141 -3.23 -16.64 7.33
N MET A 142 -3.65 -16.10 8.48
CA MET A 142 -3.50 -14.67 8.80
C MET A 142 -2.16 -14.30 9.47
N GLU A 143 -1.23 -15.26 9.62
CA GLU A 143 0.12 -15.01 10.14
C GLU A 143 1.11 -14.78 8.98
N GLY A 144 0.82 -13.76 8.19
CA GLY A 144 1.76 -13.22 7.21
C GLY A 144 2.76 -12.29 7.88
N ASN A 145 3.88 -12.86 8.33
CA ASN A 145 5.22 -12.28 8.20
C ASN A 145 5.43 -10.88 8.82
N ASN A 146 5.52 -10.79 10.15
CA ASN A 146 6.37 -9.79 10.80
C ASN A 146 7.51 -10.53 11.50
N GLU A 147 8.48 -10.96 10.70
CA GLU A 147 9.84 -11.19 11.18
C GLU A 147 10.44 -9.80 11.43
N ASP A 148 9.97 -9.11 12.47
CA ASP A 148 10.72 -7.98 13.01
C ASP A 148 11.96 -8.57 13.69
N GLU A 149 13.07 -8.57 12.96
CA GLU A 149 14.42 -8.62 13.50
C GLU A 149 14.56 -7.49 14.54
N VAL A 150 14.24 -7.79 15.80
CA VAL A 150 14.78 -7.07 16.94
C VAL A 150 16.01 -7.82 17.40
N GLU A 151 17.12 -7.49 16.74
CA GLU A 151 18.47 -7.73 17.22
C GLU A 151 18.64 -6.96 18.54
N VAL A 152 18.37 -7.64 19.66
CA VAL A 152 18.67 -7.14 21.00
C VAL A 152 20.09 -7.58 21.35
N GLU A 153 21.08 -6.84 20.87
CA GLU A 153 22.33 -6.67 21.61
C GLU A 153 21.99 -5.75 22.81
N GLY A 154 22.25 -6.07 24.08
CA GLY A 154 23.39 -6.78 24.63
C GLY A 154 24.14 -5.81 25.55
N ALA A 155 23.80 -5.79 26.84
CA ALA A 155 24.58 -5.35 28.01
C ALA A 155 23.61 -4.87 29.11
N GLY A 156 23.66 -5.31 30.36
CA GLY A 156 24.63 -6.13 31.06
C GLY A 156 24.36 -6.01 32.57
N LEU A 157 24.72 -7.08 33.29
CA LEU A 157 25.22 -7.08 34.68
C LEU A 157 24.25 -6.49 35.73
N GLY A 158 23.54 -7.29 36.53
CA GLY A 158 24.10 -8.34 37.36
C GLY A 158 24.76 -7.72 38.60
N ALA A 159 24.01 -7.60 39.69
CA ALA A 159 24.56 -7.53 41.03
C ALA A 159 23.51 -8.02 42.04
N SER A 160 23.87 -9.12 42.69
CA SER A 160 23.12 -9.86 43.69
C SER A 160 22.93 -9.04 44.97
N SER A 161 21.75 -9.19 45.58
CA SER A 161 21.48 -8.78 46.96
C SER A 161 21.73 -9.98 47.88
N SER A 162 22.72 -9.88 48.76
CA SER A 162 22.87 -10.72 49.94
C SER A 162 23.36 -9.83 51.09
N GLY A 163 22.52 -9.67 52.10
CA GLY A 163 22.82 -8.94 53.33
C GLY A 163 22.08 -9.60 54.49
N GLU A 164 22.63 -10.71 54.96
CA GLU A 164 22.68 -11.08 56.39
C GLU A 164 23.46 -10.00 57.12
N GLU A 165 23.00 -9.49 58.27
CA GLU A 165 23.81 -9.24 59.51
C GLU A 165 22.86 -9.12 60.74
N ASP A 166 23.19 -9.94 61.75
CA ASP A 166 22.91 -10.02 63.20
C ASP A 166 21.56 -9.64 63.86
#